data_AF-A0A936T5F1-F1
#
_entry.id   AF-A0A936T5F1-F1
#
_cell.length_a   1.000
_cell.length_b   1.000
_cell.length_c   1.000
_cell.angle_alpha   90.00
_cell.angle_beta   90.00
_cell.angle_gamma   90.00
#
_symmetry.space_group_name_H-M   'P 1'
#
loop_
_entity.id
_entity.type
_entity.pdbx_description
1 polymer ?
#
loop_
_entity_poly.entity_id
_entity_poly.type
_entity_poly.pdbx_seq_one_letter_code
_entity_poly.pdbx_strand_id
1 'polypeptide(L)'
;MSWNALSIPSTKRITLDGNGANVTRSGSTSIVSITVNSGGLTRVTNFKFSTTGSGYAPNMMVKVSGCTYSTATPLASFRIDHNTFNSNDLGHIFVGCQGRGLVDHNTFTWAGNNEVIHLWGSSAGSDTGWTDDVAPGTDAAVYFEDNSFRNTITGGYYLGGKMLMVYGARAVYRFNTIECAVIDVHGNTPRSGRWWELYQNRFQLTPTCNNVDKWYQIRGGSGYIFQDSIGSGNLGAGTITFWQDNGKSPSTQDHVGLGKNQVQHPAYIWQSQTPAINEDDSACGNCINANRDYYRDTASFNGTTGMGVGPLASRPATCTVGVAYWATDQGEWWASRSGPDGQLYTCTSTNAWSLSYTPYIYPHPLQSGTGGTTTGTPPPSPTNLKVS
;
A
#
# COMPACT_ATOMS: atom_id res chain seq x y z
N MET A 1 23.10 3.61 -21.08
CA MET A 1 24.17 4.07 -20.18
C MET A 1 24.11 3.23 -18.92
N SER A 2 25.24 2.74 -18.39
CA SER A 2 25.27 2.07 -17.09
C SER A 2 25.47 3.13 -16.00
N TRP A 3 24.58 3.17 -15.00
CA TRP A 3 24.77 4.00 -13.82
C TRP A 3 25.22 3.11 -12.67
N ASN A 4 26.33 3.45 -12.02
CA ASN A 4 26.84 2.66 -10.90
C ASN A 4 26.01 2.89 -9.63
N ALA A 5 25.73 4.16 -9.30
CA ALA A 5 24.75 4.60 -8.30
C ALA A 5 24.62 6.13 -8.34
N LEU A 6 23.41 6.65 -8.18
CA LEU A 6 23.13 8.05 -7.88
C LEU A 6 22.58 8.14 -6.44
N SER A 7 23.14 9.02 -5.63
CA SER A 7 22.61 9.35 -4.31
C SER A 7 22.09 10.79 -4.29
N ILE A 8 20.82 10.95 -3.90
CA ILE A 8 20.16 12.24 -3.70
C ILE A 8 20.10 12.47 -2.17
N PRO A 9 20.91 13.39 -1.62
CA PRO A 9 20.95 13.60 -0.18
C PRO A 9 19.75 14.39 0.31
N SER A 10 19.47 14.29 1.62
CA SER A 10 18.36 15.00 2.29
C SER A 10 18.47 16.52 2.25
N THR A 11 19.54 17.10 1.71
CA THR A 11 19.71 18.56 1.53
C THR A 11 19.27 19.04 0.15
N LYS A 12 18.84 18.15 -0.74
CA LYS A 12 18.51 18.47 -2.13
C LYS A 12 17.05 18.13 -2.41
N ARG A 13 16.43 19.00 -3.20
CA ARG A 13 15.06 18.88 -3.72
C ARG A 13 15.19 18.93 -5.22
N ILE A 14 15.18 17.75 -5.85
CA ILE A 14 15.43 17.65 -7.29
C ILE A 14 14.32 16.86 -7.96
N THR A 15 14.00 17.25 -9.18
CA THR A 15 13.38 16.36 -10.15
C THR A 15 14.50 15.75 -10.96
N LEU A 16 14.67 14.44 -10.80
CA LEU A 16 15.50 13.64 -11.68
C LEU A 16 14.62 13.10 -12.80
N ASP A 17 14.76 13.68 -13.99
CA ASP A 17 14.05 13.28 -15.20
C ASP A 17 14.99 12.47 -16.11
N GLY A 18 14.62 11.22 -16.35
CA GLY A 18 15.37 10.32 -17.22
C GLY A 18 15.21 10.62 -18.70
N ASN A 19 14.21 11.40 -19.10
CA ASN A 19 13.87 11.69 -20.50
C ASN A 19 13.83 10.41 -21.38
N GLY A 20 13.27 9.33 -20.83
CA GLY A 20 13.17 8.02 -21.47
C GLY A 20 14.43 7.15 -21.42
N ALA A 21 15.46 7.55 -20.67
CA ALA A 21 16.73 6.82 -20.59
C ALA A 21 16.58 5.41 -20.02
N ASN A 22 17.31 4.47 -20.63
CA ASN A 22 17.49 3.12 -20.11
C ASN A 22 18.66 3.10 -19.12
N VAL A 23 18.39 2.65 -17.90
CA VAL A 23 19.39 2.51 -16.85
C VAL A 23 19.35 1.08 -16.31
N THR A 24 20.50 0.43 -16.34
CA THR A 24 20.65 -0.96 -15.91
C THR A 24 21.54 -1.01 -14.68
N ARG A 25 21.03 -1.64 -13.62
CA ARG A 25 21.81 -1.95 -12.42
C ARG A 25 22.70 -3.16 -12.68
N SER A 26 24.00 -2.95 -12.54
CA SER A 26 25.00 -4.02 -12.41
C SER A 26 25.48 -4.10 -10.96
N GLY A 27 25.26 -5.22 -10.28
CA GLY A 27 25.72 -5.45 -8.90
C GLY A 27 24.67 -5.14 -7.83
N SER A 28 25.12 -5.01 -6.58
CA SER A 28 24.26 -5.02 -5.39
C SER A 28 23.83 -3.64 -4.88
N THR A 29 24.19 -2.53 -5.54
CA THR A 29 23.81 -1.16 -5.15
C THR A 29 22.56 -0.67 -5.88
N SER A 30 21.77 0.18 -5.23
CA SER A 30 20.63 0.86 -5.88
C SER A 30 21.09 1.81 -6.98
N ILE A 31 20.31 1.91 -8.07
CA ILE A 31 20.56 2.85 -9.16
C ILE A 31 20.33 4.27 -8.67
N VAL A 32 19.18 4.49 -8.03
CA VAL A 32 18.82 5.78 -7.43
C VAL A 32 18.53 5.56 -5.96
N SER A 33 19.30 6.22 -5.09
CA SER A 33 19.07 6.27 -3.65
C SER A 33 18.62 7.67 -3.26
N ILE A 34 17.40 7.77 -2.73
CA ILE A 34 16.82 8.99 -2.20
C ILE A 34 16.94 8.95 -0.67
N THR A 35 17.55 9.99 -0.11
CA THR A 35 17.34 10.35 1.29
C THR A 35 16.41 11.56 1.29
N VAL A 36 15.18 11.39 1.76
CA VAL A 36 14.15 12.42 1.62
C VAL A 36 14.49 13.68 2.44
N ASN A 37 14.04 14.83 1.94
CA ASN A 37 14.23 16.15 2.54
C ASN A 37 12.91 16.58 3.22
N SER A 38 12.94 17.00 4.48
CA SER A 38 11.73 17.46 5.21
C SER A 38 11.15 18.78 4.71
N GLY A 39 11.87 19.53 3.87
CA GLY A 39 11.48 20.84 3.33
C GLY A 39 11.09 20.84 1.83
N GLY A 40 10.80 19.69 1.22
CA GLY A 40 10.21 19.65 -0.12
C GLY A 40 10.24 18.29 -0.81
N LEU A 41 9.85 18.30 -2.09
CA LEU A 41 9.65 17.11 -2.91
C LEU A 41 10.93 16.72 -3.66
N THR A 42 11.32 15.44 -3.56
CA THR A 42 12.22 14.81 -4.52
C THR A 42 11.42 13.93 -5.48
N ARG A 43 11.64 14.08 -6.79
CA ARG A 43 10.91 13.36 -7.84
C ARG A 43 11.86 12.56 -8.73
N VAL A 44 11.50 11.32 -9.07
CA VAL A 44 12.21 10.47 -10.05
C VAL A 44 11.23 10.08 -11.14
N THR A 45 11.50 10.48 -12.38
CA THR A 45 10.53 10.33 -13.48
C THR A 45 11.16 9.94 -14.81
N ASN A 46 10.35 9.34 -15.69
CA ASN A 46 10.69 9.04 -17.10
C ASN A 46 11.95 8.17 -17.30
N PHE A 47 12.24 7.24 -16.39
CA PHE A 47 13.30 6.24 -16.59
C PHE A 47 12.75 4.90 -17.05
N LYS A 48 13.64 4.10 -17.68
CA LYS A 48 13.45 2.68 -17.92
C LYS A 48 14.50 1.89 -17.14
N PHE A 49 14.13 1.38 -15.99
CA PHE A 49 15.00 0.63 -15.09
C PHE A 49 15.01 -0.87 -15.43
N SER A 50 16.19 -1.47 -15.36
CA SER A 50 16.43 -2.91 -15.49
C SER A 50 17.60 -3.35 -14.61
N THR A 51 17.81 -4.64 -14.44
CA THR A 51 19.00 -5.17 -13.77
C THR A 51 19.49 -6.45 -14.42
N THR A 52 20.79 -6.73 -14.28
CA THR A 52 21.44 -7.98 -14.68
C THR A 52 21.97 -8.77 -13.49
N GLY A 53 21.80 -8.28 -12.25
CA GLY A 53 22.26 -8.92 -11.02
C GLY A 53 21.09 -9.39 -10.16
N SER A 54 21.41 -9.97 -8.99
CA SER A 54 20.43 -10.19 -7.92
C SER A 54 20.51 -9.10 -6.85
N GLY A 55 19.36 -8.59 -6.44
CA GLY A 55 19.24 -7.53 -5.44
C GLY A 55 18.19 -7.85 -4.39
N TYR A 56 18.53 -7.76 -3.12
CA TYR A 56 17.56 -7.84 -2.03
C TYR A 56 17.42 -6.50 -1.31
N ALA A 57 16.29 -6.30 -0.64
CA ALA A 57 16.11 -5.16 0.26
C ALA A 57 17.30 -5.06 1.24
N PRO A 58 17.83 -3.85 1.50
CA PRO A 58 17.28 -2.55 1.12
C PRO A 58 17.77 -2.03 -0.24
N ASN A 59 18.60 -2.78 -0.96
CA ASN A 59 19.24 -2.30 -2.18
C ASN A 59 18.45 -2.77 -3.42
N MET A 60 17.31 -2.13 -3.65
CA MET A 60 16.46 -2.32 -4.84
C MET A 60 16.80 -1.25 -5.90
N MET A 61 16.23 -1.29 -7.11
CA MET A 61 16.61 -0.34 -8.18
C MET A 61 16.47 1.12 -7.75
N VAL A 62 15.33 1.47 -7.15
CA VAL A 62 15.11 2.75 -6.49
C VAL A 62 14.95 2.50 -4.99
N LYS A 63 15.74 3.21 -4.20
CA LYS A 63 15.72 3.14 -2.74
C LYS A 63 15.31 4.48 -2.18
N VAL A 64 14.38 4.48 -1.24
CA VAL A 64 13.98 5.67 -0.48
C VAL A 64 14.28 5.45 1.00
N SER A 65 14.79 6.48 1.67
CA SER A 65 15.22 6.45 3.07
C SER A 65 15.13 7.85 3.70
N GLY A 66 15.35 7.95 5.01
CA GLY A 66 15.50 9.24 5.69
C GLY A 66 14.20 9.92 6.13
N CYS A 67 13.05 9.27 5.96
CA CYS A 67 11.78 9.73 6.51
C CYS A 67 11.67 9.21 7.94
N THR A 68 11.45 10.09 8.92
CA THR A 68 11.25 9.70 10.33
C THR A 68 9.79 9.31 10.59
N TYR A 69 9.58 8.36 11.51
CA TYR A 69 8.30 8.15 12.19
C TYR A 69 7.90 9.42 12.92
N SER A 70 7.20 10.30 12.25
CA SER A 70 6.81 11.57 12.83
C SER A 70 5.50 11.98 12.21
N THR A 71 4.45 12.07 13.02
CA THR A 71 3.26 12.84 12.67
C THR A 71 3.55 14.35 12.67
N ALA A 72 4.71 14.79 13.17
CA ALA A 72 5.13 16.17 13.13
C ALA A 72 5.52 16.58 11.70
N THR A 73 4.86 17.63 11.25
CA THR A 73 5.09 18.31 9.99
C THR A 73 6.33 19.22 10.04
N PRO A 74 6.96 19.51 8.89
CA PRO A 74 6.65 19.00 7.56
C PRO A 74 7.22 17.59 7.30
N LEU A 75 6.39 16.71 6.74
CA LEU A 75 6.81 15.38 6.32
C LEU A 75 7.66 15.46 5.05
N ALA A 76 8.84 14.85 5.11
CA ALA A 76 9.68 14.69 3.94
C ALA A 76 8.95 13.88 2.86
N SER A 77 8.93 14.39 1.63
CA SER A 77 8.08 13.85 0.56
C SER A 77 8.89 13.38 -0.65
N PHE A 78 8.41 12.30 -1.29
CA PHE A 78 8.98 11.83 -2.54
C PHE A 78 7.87 11.47 -3.54
N ARG A 79 8.22 11.55 -4.83
CA ARG A 79 7.40 11.05 -5.93
C ARG A 79 8.24 10.20 -6.88
N ILE A 80 7.77 9.02 -7.24
CA ILE A 80 8.38 8.15 -8.26
C ILE A 80 7.30 7.90 -9.30
N ASP A 81 7.46 8.44 -10.51
CA ASP A 81 6.37 8.43 -11.48
C ASP A 81 6.78 8.29 -12.95
N HIS A 82 5.88 7.80 -13.80
CA HIS A 82 6.15 7.63 -15.25
C HIS A 82 7.42 6.83 -15.57
N ASN A 83 7.83 5.93 -14.68
CA ASN A 83 8.96 5.04 -14.93
C ASN A 83 8.49 3.67 -15.41
N THR A 84 9.34 2.99 -16.16
CA THR A 84 9.19 1.57 -16.48
C THR A 84 10.23 0.77 -15.71
N PHE A 85 9.81 -0.23 -14.95
CA PHE A 85 10.67 -1.20 -14.27
C PHE A 85 10.48 -2.55 -14.94
N ASN A 86 11.53 -3.07 -15.59
CA ASN A 86 11.49 -4.34 -16.29
C ASN A 86 12.64 -5.24 -15.84
N SER A 87 12.34 -6.22 -15.00
CA SER A 87 13.34 -7.10 -14.40
C SER A 87 12.72 -8.37 -13.84
N ASN A 88 13.40 -9.50 -14.03
CA ASN A 88 13.05 -10.78 -13.41
C ASN A 88 13.72 -11.00 -12.05
N ASP A 89 14.47 -10.01 -11.56
CA ASP A 89 15.11 -10.02 -10.27
C ASP A 89 14.18 -9.50 -9.15
N LEU A 90 14.58 -9.78 -7.92
CA LEU A 90 14.01 -9.22 -6.71
C LEU A 90 14.19 -7.69 -6.70
N GLY A 91 13.07 -7.00 -6.55
CA GLY A 91 13.00 -5.67 -6.02
C GLY A 91 13.26 -4.47 -6.93
N HIS A 92 12.15 -3.83 -7.31
CA HIS A 92 12.11 -2.59 -8.06
C HIS A 92 12.22 -1.37 -7.14
N ILE A 93 11.36 -1.27 -6.13
CA ILE A 93 11.34 -0.12 -5.22
C ILE A 93 11.42 -0.58 -3.76
N PHE A 94 12.39 -0.04 -3.04
CA PHE A 94 12.48 -0.10 -1.60
C PHE A 94 12.08 1.25 -1.00
N VAL A 95 11.19 1.25 0.00
CA VAL A 95 10.95 2.43 0.84
C VAL A 95 11.24 2.05 2.28
N GLY A 96 12.36 2.57 2.81
CA GLY A 96 12.88 2.28 4.14
C GLY A 96 12.37 3.21 5.22
N CYS A 97 11.16 3.73 5.08
CA CYS A 97 10.65 4.77 5.96
C CYS A 97 9.13 4.86 5.90
N GLN A 98 8.56 5.60 6.85
CA GLN A 98 7.16 6.05 6.80
C GLN A 98 7.10 7.53 6.51
N GLY A 99 6.23 7.91 5.59
CA GLY A 99 6.04 9.31 5.25
C GLY A 99 5.21 9.50 4.00
N ARG A 100 5.02 10.76 3.66
CA ARG A 100 4.25 11.24 2.51
C ARG A 100 4.95 10.88 1.21
N GLY A 101 4.68 9.69 0.69
CA GLY A 101 5.27 9.18 -0.55
C GLY A 101 4.20 8.94 -1.60
N LEU A 102 4.52 9.20 -2.86
CA LEU A 102 3.68 8.81 -3.99
C LEU A 102 4.50 8.02 -5.01
N VAL A 103 3.97 6.87 -5.40
CA VAL A 103 4.44 6.06 -6.53
C VAL A 103 3.29 5.98 -7.51
N ASP A 104 3.36 6.70 -8.63
CA ASP A 104 2.22 6.82 -9.55
C ASP A 104 2.55 6.71 -11.04
N HIS A 105 1.61 6.24 -11.85
CA HIS A 105 1.78 6.15 -13.31
C HIS A 105 3.03 5.36 -13.76
N ASN A 106 3.52 4.42 -12.94
CA ASN A 106 4.64 3.56 -13.31
C ASN A 106 4.15 2.25 -13.92
N THR A 107 5.00 1.63 -14.75
CA THR A 107 4.80 0.27 -15.26
C THR A 107 5.84 -0.65 -14.63
N PHE A 108 5.40 -1.73 -13.99
CA PHE A 108 6.25 -2.75 -13.40
C PHE A 108 6.03 -4.08 -14.13
N THR A 109 7.09 -4.69 -14.62
CA THR A 109 7.06 -5.99 -15.28
C THR A 109 8.17 -6.87 -14.75
N TRP A 110 7.82 -8.08 -14.33
CA TRP A 110 8.76 -9.07 -13.80
C TRP A 110 8.27 -10.49 -14.04
N ALA A 111 9.13 -11.48 -13.83
CA ALA A 111 8.76 -12.89 -13.77
C ALA A 111 9.13 -13.48 -12.40
N GLY A 112 8.34 -14.45 -11.93
CA GLY A 112 8.65 -15.25 -10.72
C GLY A 112 8.02 -14.73 -9.43
N ASN A 113 8.43 -15.31 -8.30
CA ASN A 113 7.85 -15.05 -6.97
C ASN A 113 8.62 -13.96 -6.21
N ASN A 114 8.78 -12.79 -6.84
CA ASN A 114 9.67 -11.74 -6.35
C ASN A 114 8.93 -10.67 -5.55
N GLU A 115 9.56 -10.15 -4.50
CA GLU A 115 9.13 -8.90 -3.84
C GLU A 115 9.51 -7.73 -4.72
N VAL A 116 8.56 -7.14 -5.45
CA VAL A 116 8.83 -6.02 -6.38
C VAL A 116 8.78 -4.67 -5.70
N ILE A 117 7.89 -4.52 -4.73
CA ILE A 117 7.81 -3.36 -3.85
C ILE A 117 8.07 -3.87 -2.44
N HIS A 118 8.97 -3.21 -1.71
CA HIS A 118 9.28 -3.57 -0.33
C HIS A 118 9.24 -2.32 0.54
N LEU A 119 8.20 -2.24 1.39
CA LEU A 119 7.97 -1.13 2.30
C LEU A 119 8.35 -1.54 3.72
N TRP A 120 9.33 -0.84 4.29
CA TRP A 120 9.66 -0.91 5.70
C TRP A 120 9.09 0.29 6.42
N GLY A 121 8.39 0.01 7.50
CA GLY A 121 8.04 1.04 8.46
C GLY A 121 9.27 1.50 9.24
N SER A 122 9.41 0.99 10.47
CA SER A 122 10.25 1.58 11.52
C SER A 122 11.69 1.14 11.48
N SER A 123 11.89 -0.13 11.13
CA SER A 123 13.13 -0.82 10.76
C SER A 123 12.92 -2.29 11.05
N ALA A 124 13.73 -3.16 10.45
CA ALA A 124 13.75 -4.57 10.83
C ALA A 124 13.95 -4.70 12.35
N GLY A 125 13.08 -5.45 13.02
CA GLY A 125 13.19 -5.70 14.46
C GLY A 125 12.67 -4.58 15.40
N SER A 126 12.21 -3.40 14.94
CA SER A 126 11.73 -2.30 15.82
C SER A 126 10.21 -2.20 16.08
N ASP A 127 9.77 -2.10 17.36
CA ASP A 127 8.35 -2.00 17.81
C ASP A 127 7.72 -0.67 17.50
N THR A 128 8.54 0.33 17.19
CA THR A 128 8.09 1.72 17.12
C THR A 128 6.92 1.91 16.16
N GLY A 129 6.84 1.09 15.10
CA GLY A 129 5.72 1.07 14.15
C GLY A 129 4.34 0.68 14.67
N TRP A 130 4.30 0.19 15.89
CA TRP A 130 3.10 -0.32 16.57
C TRP A 130 2.83 0.39 17.88
N THR A 131 3.66 1.39 18.21
CA THR A 131 3.51 2.22 19.41
C THR A 131 2.76 3.53 19.14
N ASP A 132 2.49 3.85 17.88
CA ASP A 132 1.82 5.07 17.48
C ASP A 132 0.45 4.80 16.83
N ASP A 133 -0.37 5.84 16.85
CA ASP A 133 -1.68 5.83 16.23
C ASP A 133 -1.53 6.00 14.71
N VAL A 134 -2.46 5.40 13.98
CA VAL A 134 -2.58 5.57 12.53
C VAL A 134 -3.58 6.68 12.27
N ALA A 135 -3.41 7.38 11.15
CA ALA A 135 -4.34 8.43 10.71
C ALA A 135 -4.90 8.02 9.34
N PRO A 136 -5.94 7.16 9.30
CA PRO A 136 -6.53 6.71 8.04
C PRO A 136 -7.05 7.88 7.21
N GLY A 137 -6.93 7.80 5.90
CA GLY A 137 -7.44 8.84 4.99
C GLY A 137 -6.62 10.14 5.04
N THR A 138 -5.35 10.07 5.41
CA THR A 138 -4.41 11.19 5.42
C THR A 138 -3.16 10.87 4.61
N ASP A 139 -2.33 11.87 4.33
CA ASP A 139 -1.06 11.66 3.62
C ASP A 139 0.06 10.97 4.44
N ALA A 140 -0.26 10.40 5.60
CA ALA A 140 0.67 9.69 6.48
C ALA A 140 0.93 8.22 6.06
N ALA A 141 1.05 7.97 4.75
CA ALA A 141 1.31 6.67 4.15
C ALA A 141 2.04 6.81 2.81
N VAL A 142 2.58 5.70 2.29
CA VAL A 142 3.05 5.64 0.91
C VAL A 142 1.89 5.25 0.00
N TYR A 143 1.57 6.13 -0.94
CA TYR A 143 0.51 5.93 -1.92
C TYR A 143 1.05 5.28 -3.20
N PHE A 144 0.30 4.31 -3.72
CA PHE A 144 0.47 3.70 -5.03
C PHE A 144 -0.78 3.98 -5.85
N GLU A 145 -0.66 4.79 -6.89
CA GLU A 145 -1.77 5.25 -7.72
C GLU A 145 -1.53 4.99 -9.20
N ASP A 146 -2.56 4.58 -9.94
CA ASP A 146 -2.49 4.54 -11.41
C ASP A 146 -1.29 3.74 -11.97
N ASN A 147 -0.76 2.80 -11.20
CA ASN A 147 0.34 1.96 -11.66
C ASN A 147 -0.18 0.71 -12.36
N SER A 148 0.62 0.19 -13.29
CA SER A 148 0.42 -1.10 -13.91
C SER A 148 1.45 -2.09 -13.37
N PHE A 149 1.02 -3.07 -12.59
CA PHE A 149 1.85 -4.17 -12.10
C PHE A 149 1.57 -5.42 -12.91
N ARG A 150 2.59 -6.04 -13.50
CA ARG A 150 2.43 -7.26 -14.29
C ARG A 150 3.51 -8.28 -13.99
N ASN A 151 3.08 -9.41 -13.43
CA ASN A 151 3.91 -10.60 -13.42
C ASN A 151 3.70 -11.42 -14.71
N THR A 152 4.76 -11.74 -15.42
CA THR A 152 4.75 -12.50 -16.67
C THR A 152 4.93 -14.01 -16.47
N ILE A 153 4.76 -14.51 -15.25
CA ILE A 153 4.84 -15.95 -14.96
C ILE A 153 3.82 -16.76 -15.76
N THR A 154 4.17 -18.02 -16.06
CA THR A 154 3.33 -18.97 -16.80
C THR A 154 3.14 -20.26 -15.99
N GLY A 155 1.89 -20.73 -15.85
CA GLY A 155 1.55 -22.13 -15.55
C GLY A 155 1.90 -22.73 -14.17
N GLY A 156 1.32 -22.23 -13.07
CA GLY A 156 1.43 -22.89 -11.75
C GLY A 156 0.42 -22.39 -10.71
N TYR A 157 0.22 -23.16 -9.62
CA TYR A 157 -0.45 -22.69 -8.40
C TYR A 157 0.42 -21.61 -7.76
N TYR A 158 -0.12 -20.41 -7.58
CA TYR A 158 0.68 -19.21 -7.49
C TYR A 158 0.62 -18.57 -6.10
N LEU A 159 1.76 -18.09 -5.59
CA LEU A 159 1.91 -17.35 -4.33
C LEU A 159 2.24 -15.85 -4.49
N GLY A 160 2.25 -15.30 -5.71
CA GLY A 160 2.43 -13.85 -5.90
C GLY A 160 3.86 -13.35 -5.90
N GLY A 161 4.32 -12.73 -6.99
CA GLY A 161 5.19 -11.57 -6.87
C GLY A 161 4.47 -10.52 -6.02
N LYS A 162 5.19 -9.95 -5.05
CA LYS A 162 4.60 -9.31 -3.88
C LYS A 162 4.85 -7.81 -3.90
N MET A 163 3.77 -7.07 -3.69
CA MET A 163 3.84 -5.69 -3.24
C MET A 163 3.76 -5.73 -1.72
N LEU A 164 4.91 -5.56 -1.07
CA LEU A 164 5.13 -6.01 0.30
C LEU A 164 5.17 -4.86 1.32
N MET A 165 4.55 -5.10 2.47
CA MET A 165 4.53 -4.21 3.62
C MET A 165 4.98 -4.94 4.88
N VAL A 166 5.93 -4.39 5.65
CA VAL A 166 6.46 -5.02 6.87
C VAL A 166 6.98 -4.00 7.87
N TYR A 167 7.24 -4.44 9.11
CA TYR A 167 7.85 -3.63 10.18
C TYR A 167 7.08 -2.35 10.47
N GLY A 168 5.77 -2.48 10.56
CA GLY A 168 4.82 -1.41 10.82
C GLY A 168 4.50 -0.56 9.61
N ALA A 169 4.95 -0.89 8.40
CA ALA A 169 4.67 -0.12 7.17
C ALA A 169 3.19 0.27 7.00
N ARG A 170 2.98 1.44 6.38
CA ARG A 170 1.67 2.01 6.06
C ARG A 170 1.61 2.36 4.58
N ALA A 171 0.60 1.86 3.88
CA ALA A 171 0.49 2.09 2.45
C ALA A 171 -0.96 2.14 2.00
N VAL A 172 -1.16 2.87 0.90
CA VAL A 172 -2.43 2.92 0.18
C VAL A 172 -2.17 2.43 -1.24
N TYR A 173 -2.87 1.39 -1.66
CA TYR A 173 -2.91 0.96 -3.05
C TYR A 173 -4.28 1.29 -3.60
N ARG A 174 -4.34 2.22 -4.55
CA ARG A 174 -5.59 2.63 -5.18
C ARG A 174 -5.49 2.87 -6.68
N PHE A 175 -6.56 2.57 -7.42
CA PHE A 175 -6.62 2.80 -8.87
C PHE A 175 -5.51 2.11 -9.68
N ASN A 176 -4.88 1.05 -9.13
CA ASN A 176 -3.84 0.32 -9.84
C ASN A 176 -4.45 -0.81 -10.68
N THR A 177 -3.77 -1.15 -11.78
CA THR A 177 -4.01 -2.41 -12.51
C THR A 177 -2.97 -3.43 -12.08
N ILE A 178 -3.43 -4.58 -11.55
CA ILE A 178 -2.59 -5.61 -10.94
C ILE A 178 -2.81 -6.93 -11.68
N GLU A 179 -1.92 -7.25 -12.60
CA GLU A 179 -1.90 -8.49 -13.36
C GLU A 179 -1.03 -9.53 -12.66
N CYS A 180 -1.66 -10.61 -12.19
CA CYS A 180 -0.96 -11.77 -11.66
C CYS A 180 0.00 -11.45 -10.52
N ALA A 181 -0.40 -10.63 -9.56
CA ALA A 181 0.43 -10.28 -8.41
C ALA A 181 -0.41 -10.18 -7.14
N VAL A 182 0.26 -10.16 -5.99
CA VAL A 182 -0.36 -10.18 -4.68
C VAL A 182 0.08 -8.96 -3.89
N ILE A 183 -0.86 -8.32 -3.20
CA ILE A 183 -0.52 -7.37 -2.14
C ILE A 183 -0.31 -8.17 -0.85
N ASP A 184 0.90 -8.10 -0.31
CA ASP A 184 1.32 -8.88 0.86
C ASP A 184 1.63 -7.93 2.02
N VAL A 185 0.83 -8.05 3.08
CA VAL A 185 1.19 -7.50 4.39
C VAL A 185 1.92 -8.61 5.11
N HIS A 186 3.24 -8.55 5.05
CA HIS A 186 4.11 -9.66 5.42
C HIS A 186 4.14 -9.86 6.92
N GLY A 187 3.84 -11.07 7.38
CA GLY A 187 4.08 -11.50 8.75
C GLY A 187 5.54 -11.86 8.94
N ASN A 188 6.24 -11.21 9.86
CA ASN A 188 7.50 -11.71 10.40
C ASN A 188 7.64 -11.19 11.81
N THR A 189 8.06 -12.02 12.76
CA THR A 189 8.33 -11.49 14.11
C THR A 189 9.62 -10.66 14.08
N PRO A 190 9.60 -9.46 14.66
CA PRO A 190 8.56 -9.06 15.60
C PRO A 190 7.40 -8.27 15.00
N ARG A 191 7.31 -7.96 13.68
CA ARG A 191 6.23 -7.11 13.14
C ARG A 191 5.83 -7.22 11.66
N SER A 192 4.52 -7.36 11.45
CA SER A 192 3.76 -7.14 10.22
C SER A 192 3.64 -5.67 9.79
N GLY A 193 2.96 -5.39 8.67
CA GLY A 193 2.55 -4.03 8.31
C GLY A 193 1.48 -3.49 9.27
N ARG A 194 1.49 -2.18 9.55
CA ARG A 194 0.62 -1.57 10.57
C ARG A 194 -0.75 -1.17 10.05
N TRP A 195 -0.78 -0.61 8.84
CA TRP A 195 -1.98 -0.01 8.26
C TRP A 195 -2.02 -0.16 6.74
N TRP A 196 -3.17 -0.48 6.18
CA TRP A 196 -3.36 -0.60 4.74
C TRP A 196 -4.70 -0.04 4.27
N GLU A 197 -4.71 0.65 3.14
CA GLU A 197 -5.94 1.06 2.43
C GLU A 197 -5.84 0.54 1.00
N LEU A 198 -6.68 -0.43 0.64
CA LEU A 198 -6.58 -1.20 -0.59
C LEU A 198 -7.91 -1.08 -1.31
N TYR A 199 -8.01 -0.20 -2.32
CA TYR A 199 -9.31 0.06 -2.91
C TYR A 199 -9.28 0.52 -4.35
N GLN A 200 -10.36 0.28 -5.09
CA GLN A 200 -10.48 0.67 -6.50
C GLN A 200 -9.33 0.13 -7.36
N ASN A 201 -8.68 -0.95 -6.95
CA ASN A 201 -7.70 -1.65 -7.78
C ASN A 201 -8.43 -2.62 -8.72
N ARG A 202 -7.82 -2.87 -9.86
CA ARG A 202 -8.27 -3.85 -10.84
C ARG A 202 -7.28 -5.00 -10.90
N PHE A 203 -7.66 -6.12 -10.31
CA PHE A 203 -6.90 -7.37 -10.45
C PHE A 203 -7.28 -8.06 -11.74
N GLN A 204 -6.28 -8.52 -12.47
CA GLN A 204 -6.46 -9.21 -13.74
C GLN A 204 -5.58 -10.45 -13.82
N LEU A 205 -6.06 -11.38 -14.64
CA LEU A 205 -5.33 -12.56 -15.05
C LEU A 205 -4.81 -12.36 -16.45
N THR A 206 -3.76 -13.09 -16.80
CA THR A 206 -3.28 -13.18 -18.18
C THR A 206 -3.56 -14.59 -18.71
N PRO A 207 -3.57 -14.83 -20.04
CA PRO A 207 -3.77 -16.19 -20.56
C PRO A 207 -2.78 -17.21 -20.01
N THR A 208 -1.59 -16.76 -19.60
CA THR A 208 -0.52 -17.59 -19.05
C THR A 208 -0.54 -17.70 -17.53
N CYS A 209 -1.24 -16.80 -16.84
CA CYS A 209 -1.44 -16.84 -15.40
C CYS A 209 -2.94 -16.67 -15.08
N ASN A 210 -3.58 -17.81 -14.84
CA ASN A 210 -5.01 -17.95 -14.59
C ASN A 210 -5.31 -18.72 -13.31
N ASN A 211 -4.33 -18.91 -12.42
CA ASN A 211 -4.48 -19.70 -11.19
C ASN A 211 -3.83 -18.97 -10.00
N VAL A 212 -4.52 -17.96 -9.48
CA VAL A 212 -4.10 -17.15 -8.34
C VAL A 212 -4.79 -17.66 -7.07
N ASP A 213 -4.02 -17.98 -6.03
CA ASP A 213 -4.56 -18.47 -4.75
C ASP A 213 -5.20 -17.36 -3.91
N LYS A 214 -4.59 -16.17 -3.91
CA LYS A 214 -5.05 -14.97 -3.21
C LYS A 214 -4.63 -13.71 -3.93
N TRP A 215 -5.45 -12.69 -3.78
CA TRP A 215 -5.16 -11.34 -4.26
C TRP A 215 -4.51 -10.51 -3.15
N TYR A 216 -4.89 -10.84 -1.92
CA TYR A 216 -4.42 -10.23 -0.70
C TYR A 216 -3.92 -11.30 0.24
N GLN A 217 -2.68 -11.18 0.68
CA GLN A 217 -2.15 -11.95 1.80
C GLN A 217 -1.88 -10.99 2.95
N ILE A 218 -2.76 -10.98 3.93
CA ILE A 218 -2.72 -10.03 5.04
C ILE A 218 -2.37 -10.80 6.31
N ARG A 219 -1.14 -10.61 6.80
CA ARG A 219 -0.64 -11.31 7.98
C ARG A 219 -0.50 -10.41 9.19
N GLY A 220 -1.29 -9.34 9.22
CA GLY A 220 -1.28 -8.41 10.33
C GLY A 220 -1.86 -7.04 10.04
N GLY A 221 -2.00 -6.28 11.12
CA GLY A 221 -2.42 -4.89 11.09
C GLY A 221 -3.91 -4.71 10.81
N SER A 222 -4.27 -3.47 10.50
CA SER A 222 -5.65 -3.06 10.30
C SER A 222 -5.75 -2.29 9.00
N GLY A 223 -6.97 -2.19 8.46
CA GLY A 223 -7.15 -1.42 7.24
C GLY A 223 -8.50 -1.60 6.57
N TYR A 224 -8.55 -1.10 5.34
CA TYR A 224 -9.74 -1.09 4.52
C TYR A 224 -9.49 -1.77 3.18
N ILE A 225 -10.38 -2.69 2.78
CA ILE A 225 -10.43 -3.26 1.42
C ILE A 225 -11.79 -2.93 0.80
N PHE A 226 -11.84 -2.17 -0.28
CA PHE A 226 -13.14 -1.85 -0.88
C PHE A 226 -13.13 -1.53 -2.36
N GLN A 227 -14.24 -1.83 -3.03
CA GLN A 227 -14.45 -1.46 -4.44
C GLN A 227 -13.34 -1.92 -5.40
N ASP A 228 -12.57 -2.95 -5.06
CA ASP A 228 -11.68 -3.57 -6.04
C ASP A 228 -12.49 -4.45 -6.99
N SER A 229 -11.96 -4.60 -8.21
CA SER A 229 -12.51 -5.46 -9.24
C SER A 229 -11.55 -6.59 -9.57
N ILE A 230 -12.09 -7.76 -9.88
CA ILE A 230 -11.30 -8.93 -10.25
C ILE A 230 -11.76 -9.45 -11.61
N GLY A 231 -10.81 -9.60 -12.51
CA GLY A 231 -11.03 -10.20 -13.82
C GLY A 231 -11.55 -11.63 -13.71
N SER A 232 -12.41 -12.01 -14.64
CA SER A 232 -12.94 -13.38 -14.71
C SER A 232 -11.86 -14.39 -15.09
N GLY A 233 -12.15 -15.67 -14.86
CA GLY A 233 -11.31 -16.78 -15.32
C GLY A 233 -10.24 -17.24 -14.34
N ASN A 234 -10.31 -16.86 -13.05
CA ASN A 234 -9.44 -17.45 -12.04
C ASN A 234 -9.82 -18.91 -11.81
N LEU A 235 -8.86 -19.80 -12.00
CA LEU A 235 -8.97 -21.23 -11.67
C LEU A 235 -8.54 -21.52 -10.24
N GLY A 236 -7.81 -20.60 -9.61
CA GLY A 236 -7.39 -20.70 -8.21
C GLY A 236 -8.49 -20.27 -7.25
N ALA A 237 -8.22 -20.41 -5.95
CA ALA A 237 -9.17 -19.96 -4.93
C ALA A 237 -9.49 -18.48 -5.11
N GLY A 238 -8.43 -17.66 -5.30
CA GLY A 238 -8.48 -16.21 -5.25
C GLY A 238 -9.16 -15.80 -3.94
N THR A 239 -8.45 -15.48 -2.89
CA THR A 239 -9.07 -15.03 -1.64
C THR A 239 -8.50 -13.70 -1.18
N ILE A 240 -9.20 -13.08 -0.22
CA ILE A 240 -8.52 -12.27 0.79
C ILE A 240 -8.10 -13.27 1.86
N THR A 241 -6.80 -13.54 1.99
CA THR A 241 -6.30 -14.42 3.05
C THR A 241 -5.86 -13.57 4.23
N PHE A 242 -6.53 -13.72 5.36
CA PHE A 242 -5.98 -13.34 6.67
C PHE A 242 -5.20 -14.53 7.19
N TRP A 243 -3.89 -14.39 7.35
CA TRP A 243 -3.03 -15.51 7.72
C TRP A 243 -2.21 -15.18 8.96
N GLN A 244 -2.32 -16.01 10.00
CA GLN A 244 -1.39 -16.02 11.12
C GLN A 244 -0.23 -17.00 10.87
N ASP A 245 1.02 -16.50 10.84
CA ASP A 245 2.19 -17.37 10.63
C ASP A 245 2.34 -18.43 11.77
N ASN A 246 2.53 -19.70 11.38
CA ASN A 246 2.74 -20.84 12.28
C ASN A 246 3.94 -20.65 13.24
N GLY A 247 3.74 -20.98 14.53
CA GLY A 247 4.80 -20.96 15.56
C GLY A 247 4.90 -19.69 16.39
N LYS A 248 3.96 -18.76 16.24
CA LYS A 248 3.93 -17.49 16.98
C LYS A 248 2.73 -17.48 17.92
N SER A 249 3.00 -17.26 19.21
CA SER A 249 1.99 -17.18 20.26
C SER A 249 0.87 -16.19 19.87
N PRO A 250 -0.40 -16.44 20.24
CA PRO A 250 -1.54 -15.53 20.01
C PRO A 250 -1.39 -14.14 20.65
N SER A 251 -0.29 -13.90 21.38
CA SER A 251 0.10 -12.62 21.98
C SER A 251 0.94 -11.71 21.08
N THR A 252 1.04 -12.00 19.78
CA THR A 252 1.84 -11.17 18.86
C THR A 252 1.16 -9.83 18.61
N GLN A 253 1.92 -8.74 18.73
CA GLN A 253 1.42 -7.36 18.69
C GLN A 253 0.82 -6.95 17.34
N ASP A 254 1.05 -7.78 16.33
CA ASP A 254 0.93 -7.42 14.93
C ASP A 254 -0.16 -8.17 14.18
N HIS A 255 -1.04 -8.90 14.88
CA HIS A 255 -2.12 -9.67 14.27
C HIS A 255 -3.19 -8.78 13.58
N VAL A 256 -3.96 -9.35 12.65
CA VAL A 256 -5.04 -8.69 11.92
C VAL A 256 -6.07 -8.19 12.92
N GLY A 257 -6.54 -6.96 12.70
CA GLY A 257 -7.56 -6.35 13.55
C GLY A 257 -7.02 -5.78 14.86
N LEU A 258 -5.68 -5.73 15.04
CA LEU A 258 -5.04 -5.10 16.19
C LEU A 258 -4.34 -3.80 15.81
N GLY A 259 -4.43 -2.84 16.72
CA GLY A 259 -3.82 -1.54 16.64
C GLY A 259 -2.69 -1.34 17.65
N LYS A 260 -2.49 -0.08 18.02
CA LYS A 260 -1.49 0.34 19.01
C LYS A 260 -1.69 -0.41 20.32
N ASN A 261 -0.61 -0.94 20.89
CA ASN A 261 -0.63 -1.68 22.15
C ASN A 261 -1.67 -2.83 22.17
N GLN A 262 -1.90 -3.49 21.03
CA GLN A 262 -2.88 -4.59 20.89
C GLN A 262 -4.33 -4.19 21.18
N VAL A 263 -4.64 -2.89 21.15
CA VAL A 263 -6.03 -2.41 21.21
C VAL A 263 -6.73 -2.80 19.93
N GLN A 264 -7.94 -3.32 20.03
CA GLN A 264 -8.72 -3.76 18.89
C GLN A 264 -8.93 -2.61 17.89
N HIS A 265 -8.54 -2.84 16.64
CA HIS A 265 -8.71 -1.93 15.53
C HIS A 265 -9.06 -2.76 14.28
N PRO A 266 -10.34 -3.09 14.08
CA PRO A 266 -10.73 -4.08 13.08
C PRO A 266 -10.41 -3.67 11.65
N ALA A 267 -10.27 -4.65 10.78
CA ALA A 267 -10.29 -4.46 9.33
C ALA A 267 -11.74 -4.35 8.81
N TYR A 268 -11.96 -3.59 7.74
CA TYR A 268 -13.29 -3.46 7.12
C TYR A 268 -13.21 -3.74 5.62
N ILE A 269 -14.15 -4.55 5.14
CA ILE A 269 -14.20 -5.01 3.75
C ILE A 269 -15.60 -4.79 3.20
N TRP A 270 -15.75 -4.03 2.11
CA TRP A 270 -17.05 -3.76 1.50
C TRP A 270 -17.01 -3.50 0.00
N GLN A 271 -18.09 -3.82 -0.71
CA GLN A 271 -18.28 -3.50 -2.14
C GLN A 271 -17.15 -3.94 -3.07
N SER A 272 -16.25 -4.79 -2.60
CA SER A 272 -15.17 -5.30 -3.42
C SER A 272 -15.67 -6.57 -4.08
N GLN A 273 -15.42 -6.71 -5.39
CA GLN A 273 -15.64 -7.98 -6.11
C GLN A 273 -14.71 -9.09 -5.59
N THR A 274 -13.94 -8.77 -4.53
CA THR A 274 -13.10 -9.71 -3.84
C THR A 274 -13.85 -10.96 -3.39
N PRO A 275 -13.25 -12.12 -3.65
CA PRO A 275 -13.79 -13.44 -3.37
C PRO A 275 -13.92 -13.74 -1.87
N ALA A 276 -14.06 -15.02 -1.51
CA ALA A 276 -14.16 -15.46 -0.12
C ALA A 276 -13.00 -14.90 0.73
N ILE A 277 -13.30 -14.63 1.99
CA ILE A 277 -12.26 -14.40 3.00
C ILE A 277 -11.84 -15.79 3.50
N ASN A 278 -10.53 -16.01 3.54
CA ASN A 278 -9.92 -17.20 4.14
C ASN A 278 -9.20 -16.79 5.43
N GLU A 279 -9.65 -17.31 6.56
CA GLU A 279 -8.99 -17.19 7.86
C GLU A 279 -8.02 -18.37 8.00
N ASP A 280 -6.76 -18.20 7.61
CA ASP A 280 -5.71 -19.22 7.79
C ASP A 280 -5.00 -19.00 9.13
N ASP A 281 -5.60 -19.50 10.19
CA ASP A 281 -5.20 -19.22 11.57
C ASP A 281 -5.15 -20.46 12.46
N SER A 282 -5.08 -21.62 11.81
CA SER A 282 -4.81 -22.92 12.42
C SER A 282 -3.58 -22.87 13.34
N ALA A 283 -2.61 -22.00 13.05
CA ALA A 283 -1.44 -21.67 13.83
C ALA A 283 -1.71 -21.26 15.29
N CYS A 284 -2.80 -20.54 15.53
CA CYS A 284 -3.11 -19.86 16.78
C CYS A 284 -4.46 -20.28 17.39
N GLY A 285 -5.18 -21.22 16.75
CA GLY A 285 -6.43 -21.78 17.25
C GLY A 285 -7.62 -20.83 17.10
N ASN A 286 -7.92 -20.39 15.88
CA ASN A 286 -9.01 -19.48 15.56
C ASN A 286 -8.83 -18.08 16.16
N CYS A 287 -7.62 -17.52 16.05
CA CYS A 287 -7.33 -16.19 16.58
C CYS A 287 -7.77 -15.05 15.65
N ILE A 288 -8.27 -15.33 14.44
CA ILE A 288 -8.92 -14.36 13.54
C ILE A 288 -10.39 -14.68 13.51
N ASN A 289 -11.22 -13.70 13.80
CA ASN A 289 -12.66 -13.88 13.93
C ASN A 289 -13.39 -12.75 13.19
N ALA A 290 -14.26 -13.15 12.26
CA ALA A 290 -15.30 -12.29 11.74
C ALA A 290 -16.10 -11.60 12.87
N ASN A 291 -16.44 -10.33 12.66
CA ASN A 291 -17.14 -9.46 13.62
C ASN A 291 -16.36 -9.15 14.91
N ARG A 292 -15.05 -9.39 14.89
CA ARG A 292 -14.12 -8.93 15.93
C ARG A 292 -12.88 -8.32 15.29
N ASP A 293 -12.15 -9.11 14.52
CA ASP A 293 -10.87 -8.68 13.92
C ASP A 293 -11.09 -8.08 12.54
N TYR A 294 -12.16 -8.50 11.86
CA TYR A 294 -12.61 -7.88 10.62
C TYR A 294 -14.14 -7.89 10.49
N TYR A 295 -14.67 -6.98 9.69
CA TYR A 295 -16.08 -6.88 9.34
C TYR A 295 -16.24 -6.87 7.82
N ARG A 296 -17.13 -7.72 7.31
CA ARG A 296 -17.50 -7.77 5.89
C ARG A 296 -18.90 -7.20 5.68
N ASP A 297 -19.13 -6.58 4.53
CA ASP A 297 -20.44 -6.12 4.12
C ASP A 297 -21.46 -7.26 4.04
N THR A 298 -22.69 -6.94 4.43
CA THR A 298 -23.82 -7.89 4.41
C THR A 298 -24.98 -7.27 3.62
N ALA A 299 -25.70 -8.12 2.88
CA ALA A 299 -26.81 -7.66 2.04
C ALA A 299 -27.97 -7.04 2.86
N SER A 300 -28.15 -7.50 4.10
CA SER A 300 -29.23 -7.08 5.01
C SER A 300 -28.66 -6.58 6.34
N PHE A 301 -27.90 -5.50 6.30
CA PHE A 301 -27.29 -4.92 7.50
C PHE A 301 -28.32 -4.19 8.38
N ASN A 302 -28.35 -4.52 9.67
CA ASN A 302 -29.27 -3.96 10.66
C ASN A 302 -28.56 -3.29 11.86
N GLY A 303 -27.22 -3.19 11.81
CA GLY A 303 -26.43 -2.62 12.91
C GLY A 303 -25.88 -3.62 13.93
N THR A 304 -26.13 -4.93 13.79
CA THR A 304 -25.69 -5.91 14.81
C THR A 304 -24.38 -6.63 14.49
N THR A 305 -24.17 -7.03 13.23
CA THR A 305 -22.99 -7.78 12.77
C THR A 305 -22.60 -7.34 11.36
N GLY A 306 -21.32 -7.48 11.02
CA GLY A 306 -20.76 -7.08 9.73
C GLY A 306 -20.73 -5.57 9.54
N MET A 307 -20.87 -5.15 8.29
CA MET A 307 -21.08 -3.75 7.94
C MET A 307 -22.16 -3.56 6.88
N GLY A 308 -22.73 -2.35 6.86
CA GLY A 308 -23.73 -1.94 5.87
C GLY A 308 -23.16 -0.99 4.83
N VAL A 309 -23.88 -0.86 3.73
CA VAL A 309 -23.54 0.01 2.61
C VAL A 309 -24.81 0.64 2.07
N GLY A 310 -24.81 1.96 1.87
CA GLY A 310 -25.94 2.67 1.26
C GLY A 310 -25.95 4.16 1.59
N PRO A 311 -27.03 4.89 1.25
CA PRO A 311 -27.20 6.28 1.65
C PRO A 311 -27.14 6.46 3.17
N LEU A 312 -26.63 7.59 3.67
CA LEU A 312 -26.50 7.85 5.11
C LEU A 312 -27.83 7.70 5.86
N ALA A 313 -28.94 8.08 5.22
CA ALA A 313 -30.29 7.95 5.77
C ALA A 313 -30.73 6.49 6.01
N SER A 314 -30.11 5.52 5.31
CA SER A 314 -30.36 4.08 5.46
C SER A 314 -29.50 3.44 6.55
N ARG A 315 -28.59 4.20 7.19
CA ARG A 315 -27.81 3.71 8.32
C ARG A 315 -28.73 3.41 9.51
N PRO A 316 -28.67 2.20 10.10
CA PRO A 316 -29.50 1.85 11.24
C PRO A 316 -29.34 2.81 12.43
N ALA A 317 -30.44 3.11 13.12
CA ALA A 317 -30.41 3.95 14.32
C ALA A 317 -29.69 3.25 15.49
N THR A 318 -29.77 1.91 15.57
CA THR A 318 -29.08 1.11 16.58
C THR A 318 -27.81 0.48 16.02
N CYS A 319 -26.80 0.31 16.87
CA CYS A 319 -25.55 -0.34 16.47
C CYS A 319 -24.83 -1.03 17.63
N THR A 320 -24.17 -2.14 17.33
CA THR A 320 -23.21 -2.83 18.20
C THR A 320 -21.81 -2.28 17.96
N VAL A 321 -21.02 -2.08 19.02
CA VAL A 321 -19.64 -1.60 18.91
C VAL A 321 -18.83 -2.42 17.90
N GLY A 322 -18.08 -1.73 17.05
CA GLY A 322 -17.20 -2.32 16.04
C GLY A 322 -17.84 -2.50 14.66
N VAL A 323 -19.17 -2.60 14.54
CA VAL A 323 -19.81 -2.63 13.21
C VAL A 323 -19.60 -1.32 12.46
N ALA A 324 -19.69 -1.36 11.13
CA ALA A 324 -19.50 -0.19 10.28
C ALA A 324 -20.66 0.05 9.31
N TYR A 325 -20.70 1.25 8.74
CA TYR A 325 -21.61 1.63 7.67
C TYR A 325 -20.90 2.54 6.68
N TRP A 326 -20.81 2.11 5.42
CA TRP A 326 -20.32 2.94 4.32
C TRP A 326 -21.47 3.76 3.74
N ALA A 327 -21.47 5.07 4.04
CA ALA A 327 -22.45 6.01 3.54
C ALA A 327 -22.06 6.47 2.12
N THR A 328 -22.70 5.95 1.08
CA THR A 328 -22.34 6.16 -0.33
C THR A 328 -22.62 7.57 -0.86
N ASP A 329 -23.40 8.35 -0.13
CA ASP A 329 -23.87 9.69 -0.49
C ASP A 329 -23.18 10.81 0.31
N GLN A 330 -22.04 10.50 0.94
CA GLN A 330 -21.24 11.43 1.73
C GLN A 330 -19.81 11.57 1.20
N GLY A 331 -19.16 12.70 1.49
CA GLY A 331 -17.75 12.95 1.18
C GLY A 331 -17.45 13.10 -0.31
N GLU A 332 -16.49 13.95 -0.66
CA GLU A 332 -16.02 14.14 -2.04
C GLU A 332 -14.49 14.07 -2.02
N TRP A 333 -13.95 12.88 -2.30
CA TRP A 333 -12.51 12.61 -2.25
C TRP A 333 -11.96 12.18 -3.61
N TRP A 334 -12.79 11.88 -4.60
CA TRP A 334 -12.40 11.52 -5.94
C TRP A 334 -12.66 12.68 -6.90
N ALA A 335 -11.65 13.54 -7.10
CA ALA A 335 -11.79 14.77 -7.86
C ALA A 335 -12.20 14.60 -9.34
N SER A 336 -11.94 13.44 -9.94
CA SER A 336 -12.36 13.14 -11.32
C SER A 336 -13.80 12.63 -11.44
N ARG A 337 -14.54 12.55 -10.33
CA ARG A 337 -15.95 12.21 -10.28
C ARG A 337 -16.72 13.35 -9.59
N SER A 338 -17.88 13.71 -10.12
CA SER A 338 -18.76 14.69 -9.46
C SER A 338 -19.70 14.01 -8.48
N GLY A 339 -19.89 14.62 -7.32
CA GLY A 339 -20.81 14.16 -6.28
C GLY A 339 -20.15 13.22 -5.28
N PRO A 340 -20.93 12.66 -4.36
CA PRO A 340 -20.38 11.93 -3.23
C PRO A 340 -19.73 10.60 -3.60
N ASP A 341 -18.62 10.29 -2.92
CA ASP A 341 -17.78 9.12 -3.17
C ASP A 341 -17.84 8.09 -2.02
N GLY A 342 -18.26 8.54 -0.85
CA GLY A 342 -18.56 7.74 0.32
C GLY A 342 -17.67 8.03 1.52
N GLN A 343 -18.21 7.75 2.70
CA GLN A 343 -17.53 7.84 3.99
C GLN A 343 -17.88 6.65 4.88
N LEU A 344 -16.93 6.21 5.71
CA LEU A 344 -17.13 5.12 6.66
C LEU A 344 -17.49 5.68 8.04
N TYR A 345 -18.56 5.14 8.61
CA TYR A 345 -18.94 5.36 9.99
C TYR A 345 -18.78 4.06 10.77
N THR A 346 -18.25 4.13 12.00
CA THR A 346 -18.17 2.97 12.91
C THR A 346 -18.99 3.23 14.17
N CYS A 347 -19.49 2.15 14.76
CA CYS A 347 -20.15 2.21 16.06
C CYS A 347 -19.07 2.22 17.16
N THR A 348 -18.85 3.36 17.81
CA THR A 348 -17.79 3.53 18.82
C THR A 348 -18.28 3.25 20.24
N SER A 349 -19.58 3.44 20.48
CA SER A 349 -20.31 2.95 21.64
C SER A 349 -21.70 2.51 21.20
N THR A 350 -22.42 1.72 22.00
CA THR A 350 -23.77 1.22 21.66
C THR A 350 -24.67 2.35 21.15
N ASN A 351 -25.21 2.17 19.94
CA ASN A 351 -26.06 3.13 19.22
C ASN A 351 -25.43 4.50 18.92
N ALA A 352 -24.09 4.61 18.96
CA ALA A 352 -23.37 5.83 18.63
C ALA A 352 -22.47 5.61 17.41
N TRP A 353 -22.90 6.14 16.28
CA TRP A 353 -22.12 6.19 15.04
C TRP A 353 -21.18 7.39 15.03
N SER A 354 -19.91 7.16 14.70
CA SER A 354 -18.91 8.22 14.49
C SER A 354 -18.32 8.09 13.09
N LEU A 355 -18.06 9.22 12.42
CA LEU A 355 -17.27 9.22 11.18
C LEU A 355 -15.88 8.71 11.51
N SER A 356 -15.47 7.60 10.91
CA SER A 356 -14.19 6.95 11.20
C SER A 356 -13.18 7.14 10.08
N TYR A 357 -13.65 7.24 8.83
CA TYR A 357 -12.76 7.31 7.69
C TYR A 357 -13.41 8.01 6.49
N THR A 358 -12.65 8.93 5.90
CA THR A 358 -12.85 9.46 4.56
C THR A 358 -11.57 9.16 3.79
N PRO A 359 -11.61 8.47 2.63
CA PRO A 359 -10.41 8.26 1.84
C PRO A 359 -9.71 9.58 1.54
N TYR A 360 -8.38 9.55 1.49
CA TYR A 360 -7.62 10.75 1.19
C TYR A 360 -7.92 11.24 -0.23
N ILE A 361 -7.77 12.53 -0.49
CA ILE A 361 -8.06 13.13 -1.81
C ILE A 361 -7.29 12.40 -2.92
N TYR A 362 -8.00 12.04 -3.99
CA TYR A 362 -7.49 11.44 -5.22
C TYR A 362 -7.85 12.34 -6.42
N PRO A 363 -6.92 12.61 -7.36
CA PRO A 363 -5.51 12.21 -7.36
C PRO A 363 -4.71 12.77 -6.18
N HIS A 364 -3.63 12.09 -5.76
CA HIS A 364 -2.83 12.55 -4.62
C HIS A 364 -2.23 13.96 -4.89
N PRO A 365 -2.18 14.89 -3.91
CA PRO A 365 -1.70 16.26 -4.14
C PRO A 365 -0.23 16.41 -4.57
N LEU A 366 0.55 15.32 -4.49
CA LEU A 366 1.91 15.27 -5.05
C LEU A 366 1.93 15.17 -6.58
N GLN A 367 0.81 14.79 -7.22
CA GLN A 367 0.72 14.75 -8.68
C GLN A 367 0.87 16.14 -9.30
N SER A 368 0.34 17.19 -8.67
CA SER A 368 0.45 18.59 -9.09
C SER A 368 1.71 19.31 -8.56
N GLY A 369 2.63 18.58 -7.90
CA GLY A 369 3.87 19.17 -7.35
C GLY A 369 3.68 20.01 -6.08
N THR A 370 2.45 20.12 -5.56
CA THR A 370 2.05 20.91 -4.38
C THR A 370 2.44 20.30 -3.03
N GLY A 371 3.45 19.43 -2.99
CA GLY A 371 3.84 18.65 -1.80
C GLY A 371 4.31 19.41 -0.57
N GLY A 372 4.50 20.72 -0.67
CA GLY A 372 4.82 21.57 0.47
C GLY A 372 4.70 23.03 0.05
N THR A 373 3.91 23.78 0.80
CA THR A 373 3.85 25.24 0.75
C THR A 373 5.19 25.83 1.20
N THR A 374 6.19 25.85 0.32
CA THR A 374 7.31 26.79 0.44
C THR A 374 7.48 27.53 -0.87
N THR A 375 7.13 28.81 -0.86
CA THR A 375 7.19 29.81 -1.94
C THR A 375 8.62 30.19 -2.35
N GLY A 376 9.57 29.26 -2.27
CA GLY A 376 10.94 29.49 -2.73
C GLY A 376 11.04 29.27 -4.23
N THR A 377 11.45 30.31 -4.96
CA THR A 377 11.84 30.20 -6.38
C THR A 377 12.81 29.01 -6.54
N PRO A 378 12.57 28.09 -7.49
CA PRO A 378 13.50 27.01 -7.77
C PRO A 378 14.89 27.57 -8.09
N PRO A 379 15.99 26.97 -7.59
CA PRO A 379 17.31 27.34 -8.05
C PRO A 379 17.40 27.12 -9.58
N PRO A 380 18.18 27.94 -10.31
CA PRO A 380 18.33 27.80 -11.75
C PRO A 380 18.84 26.40 -12.10
N SER A 381 18.37 25.87 -13.24
CA SER A 381 18.82 24.56 -13.76
C SER A 381 20.34 24.49 -13.81
N PRO A 382 20.97 23.40 -13.32
CA PRO A 382 22.41 23.23 -13.43
C PRO A 382 22.81 23.26 -14.91
N THR A 383 23.69 24.19 -15.27
CA THR A 383 24.40 24.13 -16.55
C THR A 383 25.66 23.28 -16.33
N ASN A 384 26.04 22.48 -17.33
CA ASN A 384 27.22 21.59 -17.33
C ASN A 384 27.08 20.19 -16.71
N LEU A 385 25.88 19.61 -16.62
CA LEU A 385 25.78 18.17 -16.41
C LEU A 385 26.19 17.42 -17.70
N LYS A 386 27.49 17.21 -17.89
CA LYS A 386 27.99 16.29 -18.90
C LYS A 386 27.97 14.89 -18.29
N VAL A 387 27.04 14.07 -18.76
CA VAL A 387 27.11 12.63 -18.54
C VAL A 387 28.20 12.12 -19.49
N SER A 388 29.40 11.94 -18.97
CA SER A 388 30.53 11.34 -19.70
C SER A 388 30.36 9.84 -19.83
#